data_AF-A0A3G2S6Y9-F1
#
_entry.id   AF-A0A3G2S6Y9-F1
#
_cell.length_a   1.000
_cell.length_b   1.000
_cell.length_c   1.000
_cell.angle_alpha   90.00
_cell.angle_beta   90.00
_cell.angle_gamma   90.00
#
_symmetry.space_group_name_H-M   'P 1'
#
loop_
_entity.id
_entity.type
_entity.pdbx_description
1 polymer ?
#
loop_
_entity_poly.entity_id
_entity_poly.type
_entity_poly.pdbx_seq_one_letter_code
_entity_poly.pdbx_strand_id
1 'polypeptide(L)'
;MNKLNAAGLTPEDSMQLPTRAASAEEERVLQAFLNASIMSDDDLASVFAPELIYTAPDGQVVVGKRAVAAKLREHTPIEAHHLLETPTMLPSNTVVLDTHTTGGARHLVVMKRRAADGLVSSITEEEGHRKALAPPLAARAMKTSVQSPTDMMMSPCTSKLNLVKRRHLTKAKPTNLFAGMVNQ
;
A
#
# COMPACT_ATOMS: atom_id res chain seq x y z
N MET A 1 -10.71 -11.78 5.89
CA MET A 1 -11.12 -10.65 5.04
C MET A 1 -9.85 -9.93 4.63
N ASN A 2 -9.58 -9.80 3.32
CA ASN A 2 -8.42 -9.04 2.88
C ASN A 2 -8.66 -7.54 3.15
N LYS A 3 -7.67 -6.85 3.72
CA LYS A 3 -7.76 -5.41 3.95
C LYS A 3 -7.72 -4.71 2.58
N LEU A 4 -8.79 -4.00 2.24
CA LEU A 4 -8.84 -3.14 1.06
C LEU A 4 -8.25 -1.77 1.40
N ASN A 5 -7.66 -1.12 0.40
CA ASN A 5 -7.15 0.24 0.49
C ASN A 5 -8.25 1.28 0.25
N ALA A 6 -7.88 2.57 0.29
CA ALA A 6 -8.78 3.69 0.02
C ALA A 6 -9.43 3.66 -1.38
N ALA A 7 -8.80 2.96 -2.35
CA ALA A 7 -9.35 2.76 -3.69
C ALA A 7 -10.32 1.56 -3.80
N GLY A 8 -10.58 0.85 -2.69
CA GLY A 8 -11.42 -0.34 -2.64
C GLY A 8 -10.77 -1.58 -3.24
N LEU A 9 -9.46 -1.57 -3.43
CA LEU A 9 -8.68 -2.66 -4.02
C LEU A 9 -7.72 -3.28 -3.01
N THR A 10 -7.18 -4.46 -3.32
CA THR A 10 -6.03 -4.94 -2.57
C THR A 10 -4.80 -4.08 -2.92
N PRO A 11 -3.80 -3.96 -2.02
CA PRO A 11 -2.58 -3.22 -2.33
C PRO A 11 -1.88 -3.71 -3.61
N GLU A 12 -1.95 -5.03 -3.88
CA GLU A 12 -1.33 -5.65 -5.07
C GLU A 12 -2.03 -5.25 -6.37
N ASP A 13 -3.35 -5.13 -6.35
CA ASP A 13 -4.15 -4.75 -7.51
C ASP A 13 -4.02 -3.25 -7.79
N SER A 14 -4.00 -2.39 -6.75
CA SER A 14 -3.83 -0.95 -6.94
C SER A 14 -2.49 -0.58 -7.58
N MET A 15 -1.41 -1.34 -7.32
CA MET A 15 -0.12 -1.10 -7.98
C MET A 15 -0.08 -1.58 -9.43
N GLN A 16 -1.05 -2.38 -9.86
CA GLN A 16 -1.16 -2.87 -11.24
C GLN A 16 -2.12 -2.01 -12.07
N LEU A 17 -2.74 -0.99 -11.47
CA LEU A 17 -3.58 -0.07 -12.20
C LEU A 17 -2.76 0.64 -13.28
N PRO A 18 -3.27 0.71 -14.52
CA PRO A 18 -2.59 1.42 -15.59
C PRO A 18 -2.59 2.92 -15.33
N THR A 19 -1.53 3.57 -15.79
CA THR A 19 -1.42 5.03 -15.77
C THR A 19 -2.24 5.65 -16.91
N ARG A 20 -2.90 6.77 -16.64
CA ARG A 20 -3.65 7.55 -17.63
C ARG A 20 -3.25 9.02 -17.62
N ALA A 21 -3.64 9.74 -18.68
CA ALA A 21 -3.48 11.18 -18.74
C ALA A 21 -4.56 11.90 -17.89
N ALA A 22 -4.19 13.06 -17.35
CA ALA A 22 -5.12 13.93 -16.64
C ALA A 22 -5.99 14.71 -17.64
N SER A 23 -7.26 14.91 -17.30
CA SER A 23 -8.07 15.95 -17.93
C SER A 23 -7.66 17.34 -17.43
N ALA A 24 -8.02 18.41 -18.16
CA ALA A 24 -7.67 19.78 -17.79
C ALA A 24 -8.14 20.18 -16.38
N GLU A 25 -9.29 19.68 -15.94
CA GLU A 25 -9.80 19.92 -14.59
C GLU A 25 -9.00 19.17 -13.52
N GLU A 26 -8.65 17.91 -13.80
CA GLU A 26 -7.83 17.10 -12.89
C GLU A 26 -6.43 17.67 -12.78
N GLU A 27 -5.86 18.15 -13.87
CA GLU A 27 -4.53 18.79 -13.88
C GLU A 27 -4.49 19.98 -12.91
N ARG A 28 -5.56 20.78 -12.86
CA ARG A 28 -5.68 21.87 -11.88
C ARG A 28 -5.65 21.36 -10.44
N VAL A 29 -6.34 20.25 -10.17
CA VAL A 29 -6.36 19.60 -8.84
C VAL A 29 -4.99 19.03 -8.49
N LEU A 30 -4.33 18.38 -9.44
CA LEU A 30 -2.99 17.82 -9.27
C LEU A 30 -1.96 18.91 -8.97
N GLN A 31 -1.96 20.00 -9.74
CA GLN A 31 -1.08 21.13 -9.50
C GLN A 31 -1.31 21.74 -8.12
N ALA A 32 -2.58 21.87 -7.70
CA ALA A 32 -2.93 22.38 -6.37
C ALA A 32 -2.40 21.48 -5.24
N PHE A 33 -2.51 20.15 -5.40
CA PHE A 33 -2.03 19.20 -4.40
C PHE A 33 -0.50 19.13 -4.35
N LEU A 34 0.16 19.00 -5.51
CA LEU A 34 1.61 18.86 -5.60
C LEU A 34 2.36 20.11 -5.14
N ASN A 35 1.80 21.29 -5.43
CA ASN A 35 2.40 22.58 -5.09
C ASN A 35 1.78 23.23 -3.85
N ALA A 36 1.04 22.47 -3.03
CA ALA A 36 0.36 23.00 -1.85
C ALA A 36 1.30 23.74 -0.87
N SER A 37 2.57 23.35 -0.83
CA SER A 37 3.62 23.97 -0.02
C SER A 37 3.96 25.41 -0.44
N ILE A 38 3.83 25.74 -1.74
CA ILE A 38 4.22 27.03 -2.32
C ILE A 38 3.02 27.86 -2.80
N MET A 39 1.83 27.27 -2.92
CA MET A 39 0.63 27.96 -3.37
C MET A 39 -0.01 28.82 -2.28
N SER A 40 -0.67 29.89 -2.73
CA SER A 40 -1.42 30.78 -1.85
C SER A 40 -2.67 30.08 -1.30
N ASP A 41 -3.14 30.54 -0.14
CA ASP A 41 -4.39 30.03 0.46
C ASP A 41 -5.60 30.23 -0.46
N ASP A 42 -5.62 31.32 -1.23
CA ASP A 42 -6.72 31.67 -2.14
C ASP A 42 -6.76 30.73 -3.35
N ASP A 43 -5.60 30.40 -3.92
CA ASP A 43 -5.52 29.47 -5.04
C ASP A 43 -5.94 28.06 -4.62
N LEU A 44 -5.51 27.60 -3.43
CA LEU A 44 -5.94 26.33 -2.86
C LEU A 44 -7.44 26.32 -2.53
N ALA A 45 -7.97 27.45 -2.05
CA ALA A 45 -9.40 27.62 -1.77
C ALA A 45 -10.27 27.56 -3.03
N SER A 46 -9.71 27.81 -4.22
CA SER A 46 -10.43 27.69 -5.50
C SER A 46 -10.64 26.25 -5.96
N VAL A 47 -9.87 25.31 -5.41
CA VAL A 47 -9.89 23.88 -5.79
C VAL A 47 -10.54 23.01 -4.69
N PHE A 48 -10.39 23.42 -3.43
CA PHE A 48 -10.85 22.66 -2.28
C PHE A 48 -12.22 23.13 -1.77
N ALA A 49 -13.10 22.17 -1.54
CA ALA A 49 -14.39 22.42 -0.90
C ALA A 49 -14.19 22.98 0.53
N PRO A 50 -15.10 23.85 1.03
CA PRO A 50 -15.03 24.35 2.41
C PRO A 50 -14.92 23.22 3.45
N GLU A 51 -15.72 22.17 3.28
CA GLU A 51 -15.81 20.99 4.15
C GLU A 51 -14.84 19.87 3.74
N LEU A 52 -13.67 20.22 3.20
CA LEU A 52 -12.67 19.23 2.77
C LEU A 52 -12.23 18.34 3.95
N ILE A 53 -12.28 17.03 3.74
CA ILE A 53 -11.79 16.03 4.70
C ILE A 53 -10.49 15.42 4.17
N TYR A 54 -9.40 15.57 4.93
CA TYR A 54 -8.14 14.90 4.67
C TYR A 54 -7.90 13.80 5.70
N THR A 55 -7.58 12.60 5.23
CA THR A 55 -7.15 11.47 6.08
C THR A 55 -5.69 11.18 5.77
N ALA A 56 -4.83 11.40 6.76
CA ALA A 56 -3.41 11.18 6.68
C ALA A 56 -3.05 9.69 6.84
N PRO A 57 -1.84 9.26 6.43
CA PRO A 57 -1.41 7.87 6.52
C PRO A 57 -1.37 7.28 7.94
N ASP A 58 -1.14 8.12 8.95
CA ASP A 58 -1.14 7.76 10.36
C ASP A 58 -2.56 7.59 10.95
N GLY A 59 -3.59 7.82 10.14
CA GLY A 59 -4.99 7.81 10.54
C GLY A 59 -5.49 9.14 11.10
N GLN A 60 -4.68 10.20 11.10
CA GLN A 60 -5.12 11.53 11.50
C GLN A 60 -6.14 12.07 10.49
N VAL A 61 -7.29 12.51 10.98
CA VAL A 61 -8.32 13.16 10.16
C VAL A 61 -8.31 14.66 10.41
N VAL A 62 -8.20 15.43 9.33
CA VAL A 62 -8.24 16.90 9.34
C VAL A 62 -9.43 17.36 8.52
N VAL A 63 -10.23 18.25 9.08
CA VAL A 63 -11.45 18.76 8.44
C VAL A 63 -11.34 20.27 8.23
N GLY A 64 -11.79 20.72 7.07
CA GLY A 64 -11.85 22.12 6.68
C GLY A 64 -10.66 22.53 5.82
N LYS A 65 -10.94 23.24 4.72
CA LYS A 65 -9.92 23.60 3.71
C LYS A 65 -8.66 24.27 4.26
N ARG A 66 -8.78 25.14 5.27
CA ARG A 66 -7.63 25.86 5.86
C ARG A 66 -6.72 24.94 6.66
N ALA A 67 -7.32 24.05 7.46
CA ALA A 67 -6.57 23.08 8.25
C ALA A 67 -5.89 22.04 7.34
N VAL A 68 -6.59 21.60 6.29
CA VAL A 68 -6.02 20.70 5.28
C VAL A 68 -4.89 21.37 4.51
N ALA A 69 -5.05 22.62 4.07
CA ALA A 69 -3.98 23.36 3.41
C ALA A 69 -2.73 23.49 4.30
N ALA A 70 -2.90 23.80 5.59
CA ALA A 70 -1.79 23.81 6.54
C ALA A 70 -1.11 22.44 6.64
N LYS A 71 -1.88 21.35 6.72
CA LYS A 71 -1.35 19.98 6.78
C LYS A 71 -0.61 19.59 5.49
N LEU A 72 -1.10 20.00 4.32
CA LEU A 72 -0.45 19.77 3.03
C LEU A 72 0.83 20.59 2.85
N ARG A 73 1.06 21.65 3.64
CA ARG A 73 2.34 22.37 3.63
C ARG A 73 3.43 21.66 4.42
N GLU A 74 3.04 20.86 5.41
CA GLU A 74 3.95 20.02 6.20
C GLU A 74 4.35 18.73 5.47
N HIS A 75 3.75 18.46 4.31
CA HIS A 75 3.99 17.25 3.55
C HIS A 75 5.43 17.10 3.09
N THR A 76 5.88 15.85 3.01
CA THR A 76 7.18 15.54 2.40
C THR A 76 7.09 15.83 0.91
N PRO A 77 8.09 16.49 0.30
CA PRO A 77 8.08 16.76 -1.13
C PRO A 77 7.88 15.49 -1.97
N ILE A 78 7.00 15.59 -2.95
CA ILE A 78 6.70 14.53 -3.91
C ILE A 78 7.72 14.64 -5.06
N GLU A 79 8.52 13.59 -5.26
CA GLU A 79 9.53 13.50 -6.32
C GLU A 79 8.89 13.08 -7.66
N ALA A 80 7.97 12.12 -7.61
CA ALA A 80 7.29 11.60 -8.79
C ALA A 80 5.84 11.23 -8.45
N HIS A 81 4.96 11.30 -9.44
CA HIS A 81 3.57 10.91 -9.29
C HIS A 81 3.06 10.27 -10.59
N HIS A 82 2.15 9.29 -10.45
CA HIS A 82 1.44 8.68 -11.56
C HIS A 82 -0.07 8.76 -11.31
N LEU A 83 -0.81 9.28 -12.29
CA LEU A 83 -2.27 9.26 -12.28
C LEU A 83 -2.75 7.89 -12.76
N LEU A 84 -3.47 7.19 -11.89
CA LEU A 84 -3.97 5.85 -12.14
C LEU A 84 -5.39 5.89 -12.73
N GLU A 85 -5.76 4.84 -13.46
CA GLU A 85 -7.15 4.61 -13.82
C GLU A 85 -8.04 4.51 -12.59
N THR A 86 -9.18 5.18 -12.64
CA THR A 86 -10.14 5.21 -11.54
C THR A 86 -10.88 3.86 -11.48
N PRO A 87 -10.77 3.09 -10.38
CA PRO A 87 -11.46 1.82 -10.24
C PRO A 87 -12.98 1.99 -10.29
N THR A 88 -13.69 1.00 -10.83
CA THR A 88 -15.15 1.00 -10.98
C THR A 88 -15.93 1.12 -9.67
N MET A 89 -15.29 0.77 -8.55
CA MET A 89 -15.86 0.89 -7.20
C MET A 89 -15.88 2.33 -6.68
N LEU A 90 -15.11 3.23 -7.30
CA LEU A 90 -15.05 4.64 -6.94
C LEU A 90 -15.94 5.48 -7.88
N PRO A 91 -16.47 6.61 -7.41
CA PRO A 91 -17.15 7.56 -8.29
C PRO A 91 -16.25 8.01 -9.44
N SER A 92 -16.83 8.26 -10.61
CA SER A 92 -16.10 8.67 -11.83
C SER A 92 -15.23 9.91 -11.65
N ASN A 93 -15.62 10.82 -10.75
CA ASN A 93 -14.92 12.08 -10.49
C ASN A 93 -13.82 11.92 -9.42
N THR A 94 -13.29 10.70 -9.26
CA THR A 94 -12.24 10.40 -8.31
C THR A 94 -10.89 10.37 -9.01
N VAL A 95 -9.93 11.10 -8.46
CA VAL A 95 -8.54 11.12 -8.88
C VAL A 95 -7.77 10.16 -7.99
N VAL A 96 -7.03 9.23 -8.59
CA VAL A 96 -6.25 8.22 -7.87
C VAL A 96 -4.78 8.38 -8.27
N LEU A 97 -3.91 8.63 -7.30
CA LEU A 97 -2.49 8.90 -7.53
C LEU A 97 -1.62 7.90 -6.78
N ASP A 98 -0.56 7.45 -7.46
CA ASP A 98 0.61 6.83 -6.84
C ASP A 98 1.68 7.91 -6.71
N THR A 99 1.97 8.35 -5.48
CA THR A 99 2.99 9.38 -5.21
C THR A 99 4.23 8.77 -4.59
N HIS A 100 5.39 9.28 -5.00
CA HIS A 100 6.70 8.93 -4.49
C HIS A 100 7.27 10.13 -3.77
N THR A 101 7.52 9.99 -2.47
CA THR A 101 8.18 11.05 -1.69
C THR A 101 9.69 10.92 -1.79
N THR A 102 10.39 12.03 -1.57
CA THR A 102 11.87 12.05 -1.52
C THR A 102 12.46 11.15 -0.42
N GLY A 103 11.65 10.77 0.58
CA GLY A 103 11.99 9.78 1.60
C GLY A 103 11.93 8.32 1.11
N GLY A 104 11.57 8.08 -0.15
CA GLY A 104 11.41 6.74 -0.74
C GLY A 104 10.11 6.03 -0.35
N ALA A 105 9.19 6.73 0.32
CA ALA A 105 7.86 6.20 0.63
C ALA A 105 6.92 6.35 -0.57
N ARG A 106 6.05 5.36 -0.77
CA ARG A 106 5.02 5.37 -1.82
C ARG A 106 3.65 5.44 -1.16
N HIS A 107 2.84 6.40 -1.59
CA HIS A 107 1.52 6.65 -1.03
C HIS A 107 0.46 6.51 -2.12
N LEU A 108 -0.68 5.92 -1.75
CA LEU A 108 -1.91 6.06 -2.50
C LEU A 108 -2.56 7.37 -2.09
N VAL A 109 -2.91 8.23 -3.04
CA VAL A 109 -3.78 9.36 -2.76
C VAL A 109 -5.07 9.19 -3.55
N VAL A 110 -6.20 9.14 -2.85
CA VAL A 110 -7.54 9.09 -3.44
C VAL A 110 -8.25 10.41 -3.15
N MET A 111 -8.55 11.17 -4.20
CA MET A 111 -9.25 12.45 -4.10
C MET A 111 -10.63 12.37 -4.73
N LYS A 112 -11.67 12.59 -3.94
CA LYS A 112 -13.07 12.61 -4.40
C LYS A 112 -13.53 14.02 -4.68
N ARG A 113 -13.93 14.29 -5.92
CA ARG A 113 -14.48 15.58 -6.34
C ARG A 113 -16.01 15.54 -6.34
N ARG A 114 -16.64 16.66 -5.97
CA ARG A 114 -18.10 16.79 -6.01
C ARG A 114 -18.58 16.91 -7.46
N ALA A 115 -19.73 16.29 -7.75
CA ALA A 115 -20.33 16.37 -9.08
C ALA A 115 -20.91 17.75 -9.42
N ALA A 116 -21.29 18.55 -8.42
CA ALA A 116 -21.95 19.84 -8.64
C ALA A 116 -20.99 20.95 -9.09
N ASP A 117 -19.83 21.05 -8.45
CA ASP A 117 -18.87 22.15 -8.64
C ASP A 117 -17.45 21.69 -8.97
N GLY A 118 -17.19 20.37 -9.01
CA GLY A 118 -15.89 19.82 -9.33
C GLY A 118 -14.82 20.02 -8.24
N LEU A 119 -15.19 20.60 -7.08
CA LEU A 119 -14.26 20.85 -5.98
C LEU A 119 -13.92 19.55 -5.24
N VAL A 120 -12.70 19.47 -4.70
CA VAL A 120 -12.25 18.31 -3.93
C VAL A 120 -12.93 18.34 -2.56
N SER A 121 -13.65 17.26 -2.24
CA SER A 121 -14.39 17.10 -0.99
C SER A 121 -13.69 16.20 0.02
N SER A 122 -12.90 15.23 -0.46
CA SER A 122 -12.17 14.31 0.40
C SER A 122 -10.86 13.91 -0.25
N ILE A 123 -9.79 13.88 0.54
CA ILE A 123 -8.48 13.36 0.17
C ILE A 123 -8.15 12.28 1.21
N THR A 124 -7.89 11.07 0.76
CA THR A 124 -7.45 9.96 1.62
C THR A 124 -6.09 9.51 1.14
N GLU A 125 -5.13 9.50 2.06
CA GLU A 125 -3.77 9.07 1.78
C GLU A 125 -3.45 7.82 2.57
N GLU A 126 -2.87 6.82 1.90
CA GLU A 126 -2.41 5.61 2.54
C GLU A 126 -0.94 5.36 2.22
N GLU A 127 -0.12 5.30 3.27
CA GLU A 127 1.28 4.86 3.17
C GLU A 127 1.32 3.34 2.97
N GLY A 128 2.31 2.88 2.20
CA GLY A 128 2.53 1.44 2.06
C GLY A 128 1.70 0.83 0.96
N HIS A 129 1.59 1.54 -0.17
CA HIS A 129 1.52 0.96 -1.50
C HIS A 129 2.77 0.12 -1.84
N ARG A 130 3.07 -0.83 -0.95
CA ARG A 130 4.11 -1.81 -1.10
C ARG A 130 3.39 -3.14 -1.22
N LYS A 131 3.81 -3.95 -2.20
CA LYS A 131 3.67 -5.40 -2.07
C LYS A 131 4.15 -5.72 -0.65
N ALA A 132 3.41 -6.56 0.07
CA ALA A 132 4.04 -7.32 1.14
C ALA A 132 5.12 -8.16 0.46
N LEU A 133 6.27 -7.54 0.17
CA LEU A 133 7.47 -8.21 -0.24
C LEU A 133 7.78 -9.06 0.97
N ALA A 134 7.34 -10.31 0.91
CA ALA A 134 7.96 -11.37 1.67
C ALA A 134 9.47 -11.10 1.62
N PRO A 135 10.17 -11.17 2.77
CA PRO A 135 11.55 -10.72 2.91
C PRO A 135 12.36 -11.07 1.67
N PRO A 136 13.31 -10.26 1.17
CA PRO A 136 14.00 -10.48 -0.11
C PRO A 136 14.57 -11.90 -0.32
N LEU A 137 14.72 -12.69 0.74
CA LEU A 137 14.94 -14.14 0.75
C LEU A 137 13.82 -15.00 0.13
N ALA A 138 12.54 -14.65 0.29
CA ALA A 138 11.38 -15.35 -0.25
C ALA A 138 10.99 -14.89 -1.67
N ALA A 139 11.18 -13.62 -2.01
CA ALA A 139 10.87 -13.11 -3.36
C ALA A 139 11.82 -13.65 -4.45
N ARG A 140 13.06 -14.01 -4.08
CA ARG A 140 13.99 -14.73 -4.97
C ARG A 140 13.58 -16.17 -5.26
N ALA A 141 12.68 -16.76 -4.46
CA ALA A 141 12.26 -18.15 -4.64
C ALA A 141 11.15 -18.35 -5.68
N MET A 142 10.45 -17.30 -6.13
CA MET A 142 9.22 -17.47 -6.90
C MET A 142 9.23 -16.98 -8.35
N LYS A 143 10.32 -16.40 -8.88
CA LYS A 143 10.29 -15.83 -10.25
C LYS A 143 11.39 -16.24 -11.23
N THR A 144 12.30 -17.13 -10.87
CA THR A 144 13.21 -17.75 -11.85
C THR A 144 13.51 -19.17 -11.42
N SER A 145 12.65 -20.09 -11.82
CA SER A 145 13.03 -21.48 -11.83
C SER A 145 12.30 -22.15 -12.99
N VAL A 146 13.00 -22.23 -14.12
CA VAL A 146 12.75 -23.31 -15.07
C VAL A 146 13.19 -24.58 -14.35
N GLN A 147 12.34 -25.09 -13.48
CA GLN A 147 12.60 -26.33 -12.75
C GLN A 147 12.30 -27.47 -13.71
N SER A 148 13.32 -28.22 -14.08
CA SER A 148 13.12 -29.49 -14.76
C SER A 148 12.31 -30.41 -13.83
N PRO A 149 11.37 -31.23 -14.33
CA PRO A 149 10.68 -32.23 -13.52
C PRO A 149 11.65 -33.20 -12.80
N THR A 150 12.93 -33.21 -13.19
CA THR A 150 14.01 -33.96 -12.56
C THR A 150 14.76 -33.21 -11.46
N ASP A 151 14.67 -31.87 -11.36
CA ASP A 151 15.42 -31.09 -10.35
C ASP A 151 14.96 -31.38 -8.92
N MET A 152 13.75 -31.90 -8.76
CA MET A 152 13.22 -32.38 -7.48
C MET A 152 13.36 -33.90 -7.28
N MET A 153 13.90 -34.64 -8.24
CA MET A 153 14.17 -36.07 -8.06
C MET A 153 15.38 -36.26 -7.14
N MET A 154 15.07 -36.49 -5.86
CA MET A 154 16.07 -36.91 -4.88
C MET A 154 16.37 -38.39 -5.07
N SER A 155 17.65 -38.76 -5.03
CA SER A 155 18.03 -40.18 -5.06
C SER A 155 17.45 -40.93 -3.85
N PRO A 156 17.21 -42.24 -3.94
CA PRO A 156 16.67 -43.03 -2.82
C PRO A 156 17.51 -42.89 -1.54
N CYS A 157 18.83 -42.69 -1.69
CA CYS A 157 19.76 -42.47 -0.59
C CYS A 157 19.55 -41.12 0.12
N THR A 158 19.44 -40.02 -0.64
CA THR A 158 19.24 -38.67 -0.05
C THR A 158 17.85 -38.54 0.58
N SER A 159 16.84 -39.17 -0.01
CA SER A 159 15.48 -39.21 0.53
C SER A 159 15.43 -39.93 1.89
N LYS A 160 16.13 -41.07 2.03
CA LYS A 160 16.23 -41.81 3.30
C LYS A 160 16.97 -41.03 4.38
N LEU A 161 18.08 -40.38 4.03
CA LEU A 161 18.81 -39.50 4.96
C LEU A 161 17.94 -38.33 5.45
N ASN A 162 17.18 -37.71 4.56
CA ASN A 162 16.28 -36.61 4.93
C ASN A 162 15.14 -37.06 5.84
N LEU A 163 14.56 -38.24 5.59
CA LEU A 163 13.53 -38.80 6.46
C LEU A 163 14.07 -39.08 7.88
N VAL A 164 15.28 -39.64 7.98
CA VAL A 164 15.95 -39.91 9.27
C VAL A 164 16.26 -38.60 9.99
N LYS A 165 16.83 -37.61 9.29
CA LYS A 165 17.12 -36.28 9.87
C LYS A 165 15.86 -35.60 10.39
N ARG A 166 14.77 -35.61 9.61
CA ARG A 166 13.48 -35.04 10.05
C ARG A 166 12.93 -35.76 11.28
N ARG A 167 12.96 -37.09 11.30
CA ARG A 167 12.54 -37.88 12.47
C ARG A 167 13.37 -37.59 13.71
N HIS A 168 14.67 -37.34 13.57
CA HIS A 168 15.49 -36.94 14.72
C HIS A 168 15.26 -35.49 15.14
N LEU A 169 14.98 -34.58 14.21
CA LEU A 169 14.64 -33.19 14.51
C LEU A 169 13.30 -33.09 15.25
N THR A 170 12.31 -33.92 14.90
CA THR A 170 11.00 -33.97 15.57
C THR A 170 10.98 -34.83 16.83
N LYS A 171 12.07 -35.54 17.15
CA LYS A 171 12.23 -36.15 18.47
C LYS A 171 12.51 -35.04 19.46
N ALA A 172 11.45 -34.52 20.07
CA ALA A 172 11.57 -33.70 21.27
C ALA A 172 12.41 -34.47 22.33
N LYS A 173 13.20 -33.74 23.11
CA LYS A 173 13.78 -34.30 24.34
C LYS A 173 12.62 -34.81 25.20
N PRO A 174 12.67 -36.03 25.77
CA PRO A 174 11.61 -36.49 26.67
C PRO A 174 11.52 -35.48 27.82
N THR A 175 10.39 -34.78 27.90
CA THR A 175 10.17 -33.71 28.88
C THR A 175 9.81 -34.21 30.27
N ASN A 176 9.88 -35.52 30.54
CA ASN A 176 9.70 -36.07 31.88
C ASN A 176 10.61 -37.29 32.09
N LEU A 177 11.64 -37.13 32.93
CA LEU A 177 12.48 -38.23 33.40
C LEU A 177 11.88 -38.94 34.65
N PHE A 178 10.85 -38.35 35.28
CA PHE A 178 10.24 -38.88 36.52
C PHE A 178 8.72 -38.65 36.56
N ALA A 179 7.95 -39.27 35.66
CA ALA A 179 6.48 -39.26 35.75
C ALA A 179 5.92 -40.43 36.60
N GLY A 180 6.61 -40.80 37.69
CA GLY A 180 6.25 -42.01 38.47
C GLY A 180 6.68 -42.04 39.93
N MET A 181 7.08 -40.92 40.54
CA MET A 181 7.36 -40.86 41.99
C MET A 181 6.39 -39.92 42.69
N VAL A 182 5.10 -40.24 42.65
CA VAL A 182 4.13 -39.76 43.65
C VAL A 182 3.29 -40.97 44.04
N ASN A 183 3.29 -41.28 45.34
CA ASN A 183 2.68 -42.42 46.03
C ASN A 183 3.56 -43.67 46.16
N GLN A 184 4.44 -43.64 47.16
CA GLN A 184 4.41 -44.60 48.27
C GLN A 184 5.05 -43.98 49.51
#